data_AF-A0A4S4BII5-F1
#
_entry.id   AF-A0A4S4BII5-F1
#
_cell.length_a   1.000
_cell.length_b   1.000
_cell.length_c   1.000
_cell.angle_alpha   90.00
_cell.angle_beta   90.00
_cell.angle_gamma   90.00
#
_symmetry.space_group_name_H-M   'P 1'
#
loop_
_entity.id
_entity.type
_entity.pdbx_description
1 polymer ?
#
loop_
_entity_poly.entity_id
_entity_poly.type
_entity_poly.pdbx_seq_one_letter_code
_entity_poly.pdbx_strand_id
1 'polypeptide(L)'
;MVANSSGVSLERLAVKVLLKLQAEPGQWTARSLARELGETANRVSRIVLAIEAEIGVERDGKYGNLRVLGAGSVQVDGAGEV
;
A
#
# COMPACT_ATOMS: atom_id res chain seq x y z
N MET A 1 26.39 13.39 -3.94
CA MET A 1 24.92 13.37 -3.74
C MET A 1 24.48 11.93 -3.94
N VAL A 2 24.15 11.18 -2.87
CA VAL A 2 23.82 9.75 -2.98
C VAL A 2 22.42 9.64 -3.55
N ALA A 3 22.32 9.32 -4.85
CA ALA A 3 21.09 8.79 -5.40
C ALA A 3 20.86 7.45 -4.71
N ASN A 4 19.97 7.42 -3.71
CA ASN A 4 19.47 6.16 -3.18
C ASN A 4 18.52 5.56 -4.23
N SER A 5 19.13 5.05 -5.29
CA SER A 5 18.52 4.25 -6.34
C SER A 5 18.15 2.91 -5.72
N SER A 6 17.03 2.86 -5.00
CA SER A 6 16.31 1.60 -5.00
C SER A 6 15.97 1.32 -6.46
N GLY A 7 16.42 0.18 -6.99
CA GLY A 7 16.31 -0.18 -8.42
C GLY A 7 14.88 -0.44 -8.89
N VAL A 8 13.87 -0.02 -8.12
CA VAL A 8 12.46 -0.28 -8.36
C VAL A 8 11.81 1.02 -8.82
N SER A 9 11.16 1.00 -9.99
CA SER A 9 10.37 2.12 -10.50
C SER A 9 9.25 2.49 -9.53
N LEU A 10 8.78 3.74 -9.55
CA LEU A 10 7.69 4.19 -8.68
C LEU A 10 6.42 3.35 -8.88
N GLU A 11 6.12 2.96 -10.13
CA GLU A 11 4.98 2.10 -10.48
C GLU A 11 5.14 0.71 -9.85
N ARG A 12 6.32 0.10 -9.97
CA ARG A 12 6.58 -1.22 -9.36
C ARG A 12 6.55 -1.15 -7.83
N LEU A 13 6.96 -0.03 -7.24
CA LEU A 13 6.84 0.21 -5.81
C LEU A 13 5.37 0.36 -5.39
N ALA A 14 4.56 1.10 -6.16
CA ALA A 14 3.12 1.24 -5.93
C ALA A 14 2.40 -0.10 -5.95
N VAL A 15 2.67 -0.94 -6.96
CA VAL A 15 2.12 -2.29 -7.05
C VAL A 15 2.51 -3.13 -5.83
N LYS A 16 3.78 -3.11 -5.41
CA LYS A 16 4.23 -3.85 -4.23
C LYS A 16 3.55 -3.38 -2.94
N VAL A 17 3.39 -2.07 -2.76
CA VAL A 17 2.70 -1.48 -1.61
C VAL A 17 1.23 -1.93 -1.60
N LEU A 18 0.54 -1.82 -2.74
CA LEU A 18 -0.85 -2.26 -2.88
C LEU A 18 -1.03 -3.74 -2.53
N LEU A 19 -0.20 -4.62 -3.10
CA LEU A 19 -0.27 -6.06 -2.84
C LEU A 19 -0.09 -6.39 -1.35
N LYS A 20 0.86 -5.73 -0.67
CA LYS A 20 1.08 -5.94 0.77
C LYS A 20 -0.10 -5.45 1.60
N LEU A 21 -0.64 -4.27 1.28
CA LEU A 21 -1.80 -3.72 1.98
C LEU A 21 -3.08 -4.56 1.77
N GLN A 22 -3.25 -5.18 0.60
CA GLN A 22 -4.37 -6.07 0.31
C GLN A 22 -4.22 -7.44 0.97
N ALA A 23 -3.00 -7.99 1.01
CA ALA A 23 -2.75 -9.29 1.63
C ALA A 23 -2.94 -9.24 3.16
N GLU A 24 -2.52 -8.16 3.81
CA GLU A 24 -2.53 -8.02 5.26
C GLU A 24 -3.03 -6.62 5.68
N PRO A 25 -4.34 -6.35 5.50
CA PRO A 25 -4.91 -5.04 5.77
C PRO A 25 -4.79 -4.67 7.26
N GLY A 26 -4.32 -3.46 7.54
CA GLY A 26 -4.20 -2.95 8.90
C GLY A 26 -3.02 -3.52 9.70
N GLN A 27 -2.13 -4.30 9.10
CA GLN A 27 -0.87 -4.75 9.72
C GLN A 27 0.30 -3.80 9.42
N TRP A 28 0.16 -2.99 8.38
CA TRP A 28 1.25 -2.21 7.83
C TRP A 28 1.17 -0.74 8.19
N THR A 29 2.30 -0.16 8.56
CA THR A 29 2.53 1.29 8.60
C THR A 29 3.42 1.67 7.42
N ALA A 30 3.44 2.95 7.02
CA ALA A 30 4.37 3.41 5.98
C ALA A 30 5.84 3.12 6.34
N ARG A 31 6.19 3.11 7.64
CA ARG A 31 7.54 2.81 8.12
C ARG A 31 7.86 1.31 8.08
N SER A 32 6.93 0.43 8.46
CA SER A 32 7.16 -1.02 8.38
C SER A 32 7.20 -1.50 6.93
N LEU A 33 6.35 -0.96 6.04
CA LEU A 33 6.42 -1.22 4.60
C LEU A 33 7.74 -0.78 3.99
N ALA A 34 8.27 0.38 4.38
CA ALA A 34 9.56 0.84 3.88
C ALA A 34 10.69 -0.12 4.25
N ARG A 35 10.70 -0.64 5.48
CA ARG A 35 11.69 -1.64 5.90
C ARG A 35 11.54 -2.95 5.13
N GLU A 36 10.31 -3.45 5.01
CA GLU A 36 9.99 -4.68 4.30
C GLU A 36 10.37 -4.61 2.81
N LEU A 37 10.15 -3.47 2.18
CA LEU A 37 10.39 -3.28 0.75
C LEU A 37 11.82 -2.83 0.41
N GLY A 38 12.68 -2.64 1.42
CA GLY A 38 14.04 -2.11 1.23
C GLY A 38 14.06 -0.67 0.72
N GLU A 39 13.09 0.14 1.14
CA GLU A 39 12.82 1.48 0.65
C GLU A 39 12.93 2.54 1.74
N THR A 40 12.95 3.81 1.34
CA THR A 40 12.85 4.91 2.30
C THR A 40 11.41 5.16 2.72
N ALA A 41 11.19 5.48 4.00
CA ALA A 41 9.87 5.85 4.52
C ALA A 41 9.23 7.01 3.74
N ASN A 42 10.04 7.97 3.26
CA ASN A 42 9.57 9.08 2.46
C ASN A 42 9.06 8.64 1.08
N ARG A 43 9.73 7.69 0.41
CA ARG A 43 9.24 7.14 -0.88
C ARG A 43 7.92 6.38 -0.68
N VAL A 44 7.87 5.47 0.30
CA VAL A 44 6.65 4.71 0.58
C VAL A 44 5.51 5.64 1.00
N SER A 45 5.76 6.66 1.82
CA SER A 45 4.72 7.61 2.22
C SER A 45 4.13 8.38 1.03
N ARG A 46 4.95 8.79 0.07
CA ARG A 46 4.48 9.43 -1.17
C ARG A 46 3.61 8.50 -2.01
N ILE A 47 4.00 7.23 -2.10
CA ILE A 47 3.23 6.19 -2.80
C ILE A 47 1.89 5.95 -2.11
N VAL A 48 1.88 5.82 -0.78
CA VAL A 48 0.64 5.63 -0.01
C VAL A 48 -0.31 6.82 -0.21
N LEU A 49 0.21 8.06 -0.20
CA LEU A 49 -0.61 9.25 -0.45
C LEU A 49 -1.17 9.28 -1.88
N ALA A 50 -0.39 8.84 -2.88
CA ALA A 50 -0.87 8.71 -4.25
C ALA A 50 -1.98 7.65 -4.36
N ILE A 51 -1.81 6.49 -3.71
CA ILE A 51 -2.83 5.44 -3.67
C ILE A 51 -4.10 5.92 -2.94
N GLU A 52 -3.93 6.66 -1.85
CA GLU A 52 -5.03 7.25 -1.09
C GLU A 52 -5.87 8.19 -1.96
N ALA A 53 -5.22 9.01 -2.79
CA ALA A 53 -5.91 9.92 -3.71
C ALA A 53 -6.67 9.20 -4.85
N GLU A 54 -6.19 8.03 -5.30
CA GLU A 54 -6.77 7.31 -6.44
C GLU A 54 -7.83 6.26 -6.04
N ILE A 55 -7.58 5.51 -4.96
CA ILE A 55 -8.34 4.28 -4.62
C ILE A 55 -8.97 4.39 -3.22
N GLY A 56 -8.52 5.32 -2.39
CA GLY A 56 -8.90 5.43 -0.99
C GLY A 56 -8.09 4.49 -0.09
N VAL A 57 -7.42 5.08 0.90
CA VAL A 57 -6.70 4.35 1.96
C VAL A 57 -7.15 4.94 3.30
N GLU A 58 -7.61 4.09 4.20
CA GLU A 58 -7.79 4.46 5.59
C GLU A 58 -6.47 4.35 6.34
N ARG A 59 -6.23 5.37 7.16
CA ARG A 59 -5.09 5.39 8.09
C ARG A 59 -5.59 5.64 9.50
N ASP A 60 -5.20 4.76 10.41
CA ASP A 60 -5.47 4.94 11.82
C ASP A 60 -4.54 6.02 12.41
N GLY A 61 -4.99 7.28 12.37
CA GLY A 61 -4.19 8.43 12.82
C GLY A 61 -2.98 8.73 11.93
N LYS A 62 -2.12 9.68 12.34
CA LYS A 62 -1.04 10.21 11.49
C LYS A 62 0.00 9.15 11.04
N TYR A 63 0.24 8.14 11.89
CA TYR A 63 1.30 7.15 11.71
C TYR A 63 0.84 5.70 11.89
N GLY A 64 -0.44 5.45 12.10
CA GLY A 64 -0.92 4.11 12.36
C GLY A 64 -1.14 3.31 11.09
N ASN A 65 -1.89 2.24 11.26
CA ASN A 65 -1.98 1.18 10.29
C ASN A 65 -2.80 1.59 9.06
N LEU A 66 -2.43 1.03 7.92
CA LEU A 66 -2.96 1.34 6.61
C LEU A 66 -3.91 0.24 6.15
N ARG A 67 -5.06 0.63 5.62
CA ARG A 67 -6.05 -0.27 5.00
C ARG A 67 -6.50 0.33 3.67
N VAL A 68 -6.42 -0.44 2.60
CA VAL A 68 -6.96 0.00 1.30
C VAL A 68 -8.48 -0.19 1.35
N LEU A 69 -9.23 0.87 1.05
CA LEU A 69 -10.70 0.85 1.07
C LEU A 69 -11.30 0.10 -0.13
N GLY A 70 -10.48 -0.13 -1.16
CA GLY A 70 -10.82 -0.90 -2.35
C GLY A 70 -11.54 -0.07 -3.40
N ALA A 71 -11.03 -0.08 -4.63
CA ALA A 71 -11.78 0.27 -5.84
C ALA A 71 -12.69 -0.91 -6.22
N GLY A 72 -13.61 -1.26 -5.32
CA GLY A 72 -14.50 -2.39 -5.46
C GLY A 72 -14.44 -3.28 -4.23
N SER A 73 -15.57 -3.31 -3.53
CA SER A 73 -16.20 -4.57 -3.19
C SER A 73 -16.18 -5.53 -4.39
N VAL A 74 -15.05 -6.21 -4.63
CA VAL A 74 -15.12 -7.55 -5.21
C VAL A 74 -15.46 -8.46 -4.04
N GLN A 75 -16.70 -8.30 -3.58
CA GLN A 75 -17.43 -9.38 -2.96
C GLN A 75 -17.41 -10.47 -4.01
N VAL A 76 -16.56 -11.48 -3.81
CA VAL A 76 -16.73 -12.74 -4.52
C VAL A 76 -18.02 -13.30 -3.95
N ASP A 77 -19.15 -12.87 -4.50
CA ASP A 77 -20.42 -13.53 -4.32
C ASP A 77 -20.32 -14.83 -5.12
N GLY A 78 -19.50 -15.75 -4.58
CA GLY A 78 -19.47 -17.14 -4.94
C GLY A 78 -20.60 -17.87 -4.23
N ALA A 79 -21.80 -17.27 -4.21
CA ALA A 79 -23.05 -18.02 -4.14
C ALA A 79 -23.27 -18.65 -5.51
N GLY A 80 -22.45 -19.66 -5.83
CA GLY A 80 -22.73 -20.61 -6.89
C GLY A 80 -23.71 -21.63 -6.38
N GLU A 81 -24.99 -21.28 -6.45
CA GLU A 81 -26.13 -22.18 -6.35
C GLU A 81 -26.11 -23.16 -7.54
N VAL A 82 -26.00 -24.47 -7.28
CA VAL A 82 -26.87 -25.59 -7.73
C VAL A 82 -26.46 -26.90 -7.08
#